data_AF-A0A927SER0-F1
#
_entry.id   AF-A0A927SER0-F1
#
_cell.length_a   1.000
_cell.length_b   1.000
_cell.length_c   1.000
_cell.angle_alpha   90.00
_cell.angle_beta   90.00
_cell.angle_gamma   90.00
#
_symmetry.space_group_name_H-M   'P 1'
#
loop_
_entity.id
_entity.type
_entity.pdbx_description
1 polymer ?
#
loop_
_entity_poly.entity_id
_entity_poly.type
_entity_poly.pdbx_seq_one_letter_code
_entity_poly.pdbx_strand_id
1 'polypeptide(L)'
;MIVRNEQQALCVAVEMERRAIRVYERALMLARNEQVTAGIREILADEKEHLRRFSAMKEACPGDAAQERMLMQAMAAEMLFPGGVMELERAKGLDTLNGLYEFAAESEKTAVENYMAFAEKCANPDIAEAFTSIAAEESFHLAELKKKLERL
;
A
#
# COMPACT_ATOMS: atom_id res chain seq x y z
N MET A 1 -4.64 15.57 5.23
CA MET A 1 -5.24 14.54 4.36
C MET A 1 -6.36 15.16 3.55
N ILE A 2 -6.32 15.05 2.21
CA ILE A 2 -7.26 15.70 1.26
C ILE A 2 -8.59 14.93 1.14
N VAL A 3 -8.61 13.65 1.53
CA VAL A 3 -9.77 12.74 1.47
C VAL A 3 -10.90 13.19 2.39
N ARG A 4 -12.12 13.29 1.85
CA ARG A 4 -13.31 13.81 2.54
C ARG A 4 -14.44 12.79 2.71
N ASN A 5 -14.48 11.74 1.90
CA ASN A 5 -15.55 10.74 1.88
C ASN A 5 -15.02 9.38 1.42
N GLU A 6 -15.88 8.37 1.48
CA GLU A 6 -15.59 6.98 1.10
C GLU A 6 -15.19 6.80 -0.36
N GLN A 7 -15.79 7.54 -1.31
CA GLN A 7 -15.41 7.42 -2.73
C GLN A 7 -13.98 7.89 -2.95
N GLN A 8 -13.62 9.02 -2.34
CA GLN A 8 -12.25 9.53 -2.36
C GLN A 8 -11.30 8.58 -1.63
N ALA A 9 -11.70 8.04 -0.47
CA ALA A 9 -10.89 7.09 0.28
C ALA A 9 -10.58 5.82 -0.53
N LEU A 10 -11.58 5.21 -1.16
CA LEU A 10 -11.41 4.05 -2.03
C LEU A 10 -10.54 4.38 -3.24
N CYS A 11 -10.71 5.57 -3.83
CA CYS A 11 -9.87 6.03 -4.92
C CYS A 11 -8.40 6.15 -4.51
N VAL A 12 -8.12 6.69 -3.32
CA VAL A 12 -6.76 6.79 -2.77
C VAL A 12 -6.18 5.42 -2.45
N ALA A 13 -6.94 4.55 -1.78
CA ALA A 13 -6.49 3.22 -1.41
C ALA A 13 -6.11 2.38 -2.64
N VAL A 14 -6.94 2.38 -3.69
CA VAL A 14 -6.61 1.71 -4.96
C VAL A 14 -5.28 2.22 -5.55
N GLU A 15 -5.02 3.52 -5.49
CA GLU A 15 -3.76 4.08 -6.01
C GLU A 15 -2.55 3.80 -5.12
N MET A 16 -2.75 3.68 -3.80
CA MET A 16 -1.71 3.21 -2.86
C MET A 16 -1.26 1.79 -3.23
N GLU A 17 -2.21 0.85 -3.32
CA GLU A 17 -1.93 -0.54 -3.69
C GLU A 17 -1.28 -0.67 -5.07
N ARG A 18 -1.82 0.03 -6.07
CA ARG A 18 -1.22 0.06 -7.42
C ARG A 18 0.21 0.56 -7.39
N ARG A 19 0.52 1.53 -6.54
CA ARG A 19 1.88 2.05 -6.42
C ARG A 19 2.80 1.03 -5.77
N ALA A 20 2.40 0.42 -4.66
CA ALA A 20 3.18 -0.63 -4.00
C ALA A 20 3.48 -1.78 -4.97
N ILE A 21 2.47 -2.29 -5.67
CA ILE A 21 2.61 -3.29 -6.74
C ILE A 21 3.64 -2.86 -7.79
N ARG A 22 3.55 -1.63 -8.33
CA ARG A 22 4.51 -1.14 -9.32
C ARG A 22 5.94 -1.11 -8.78
N VAL A 23 6.14 -0.78 -7.51
CA VAL A 23 7.45 -0.78 -6.86
C VAL A 23 8.00 -2.21 -6.80
N TYR A 24 7.23 -3.15 -6.29
CA TYR A 24 7.66 -4.55 -6.13
C TYR A 24 7.82 -5.27 -7.48
N GLU A 25 6.95 -5.02 -8.46
CA GLU A 25 7.12 -5.55 -9.82
C GLU A 25 8.40 -5.02 -10.47
N ARG A 26 8.70 -3.72 -10.28
CA ARG A 26 9.96 -3.16 -10.77
C ARG A 26 11.16 -3.70 -9.99
N ALA A 27 11.03 -3.91 -8.68
CA ALA A 27 12.06 -4.52 -7.85
C ALA A 27 12.40 -5.94 -8.31
N LEU A 28 11.40 -6.76 -8.67
CA LEU A 28 11.62 -8.10 -9.24
C LEU A 28 12.41 -8.10 -10.55
N MET A 29 12.33 -7.03 -11.34
CA MET A 29 13.13 -6.89 -12.56
C MET A 29 14.59 -6.54 -12.29
N LEU A 30 14.89 -5.97 -11.12
CA LEU A 30 16.21 -5.41 -10.79
C LEU A 30 16.99 -6.26 -9.77
N ALA A 31 16.29 -6.87 -8.82
CA ALA A 31 16.88 -7.68 -7.77
C ALA A 31 17.54 -8.95 -8.35
N ARG A 32 18.73 -9.27 -7.85
CA ARG A 32 19.50 -10.45 -8.30
C ARG A 32 19.56 -11.56 -7.25
N ASN A 33 19.31 -11.22 -6.00
CA ASN A 33 19.35 -12.15 -4.88
C ASN A 33 18.04 -12.96 -4.82
N GLU A 34 18.12 -14.28 -4.95
CA GLU A 34 16.94 -15.16 -4.95
C GLU A 34 16.09 -15.02 -3.69
N GLN A 35 16.70 -14.90 -2.51
CA GLN A 35 15.97 -14.73 -1.25
C GLN A 35 15.20 -13.41 -1.23
N VAL A 36 15.82 -12.33 -1.71
CA VAL A 36 15.17 -11.02 -1.86
C VAL A 36 14.02 -11.12 -2.86
N THR A 37 14.21 -11.78 -4.00
CA THR A 37 13.11 -11.96 -4.96
C THR A 37 11.97 -12.80 -4.40
N ALA A 38 12.25 -13.78 -3.54
CA ALA A 38 11.22 -14.55 -2.85
C ALA A 38 10.43 -13.67 -1.88
N GLY A 39 11.12 -12.89 -1.05
CA GLY A 39 10.48 -11.92 -0.16
C GLY A 39 9.63 -10.89 -0.90
N ILE A 40 10.11 -10.36 -2.03
CA ILE A 40 9.32 -9.43 -2.86
C ILE A 40 8.06 -10.11 -3.41
N ARG A 41 8.13 -11.38 -3.82
CA ARG A 41 6.94 -12.10 -4.34
C ARG A 41 5.89 -12.35 -3.28
N GLU A 42 6.30 -12.61 -2.04
CA GLU A 42 5.37 -12.74 -0.89
C GLU A 42 4.59 -11.43 -0.72
N ILE A 43 5.30 -10.32 -0.52
CA ILE A 43 4.67 -9.00 -0.32
C ILE A 43 3.79 -8.62 -1.52
N LEU A 44 4.29 -8.82 -2.74
CA LEU A 44 3.52 -8.51 -3.96
C LEU A 44 2.22 -9.30 -4.08
N ALA A 45 2.13 -10.51 -3.51
CA ALA A 45 0.89 -11.30 -3.53
C ALA A 45 -0.18 -10.67 -2.62
N ASP A 46 0.22 -10.19 -1.45
CA ASP A 46 -0.67 -9.56 -0.47
C ASP A 46 -1.25 -8.26 -1.05
N GLU A 47 -0.40 -7.37 -1.57
CA GLU A 47 -0.78 -6.09 -2.19
C GLU A 47 -1.73 -6.27 -3.39
N LYS A 48 -1.55 -7.37 -4.16
CA LYS A 48 -2.45 -7.72 -5.27
C LYS A 48 -3.85 -8.10 -4.78
N GLU A 49 -3.94 -8.78 -3.65
CA GLU A 49 -5.22 -9.14 -3.04
C GLU A 49 -5.91 -7.90 -2.45
N HIS A 50 -5.17 -7.01 -1.81
CA HIS A 50 -5.70 -5.73 -1.33
C HIS A 50 -6.21 -4.86 -2.48
N LEU A 51 -5.42 -4.71 -3.56
CA LEU A 51 -5.86 -4.01 -4.77
C LEU A 51 -7.18 -4.59 -5.30
N ARG A 52 -7.29 -5.92 -5.38
CA ARG A 52 -8.49 -6.60 -5.87
C ARG A 52 -9.71 -6.24 -5.00
N ARG A 53 -9.55 -6.27 -3.68
CA ARG A 53 -10.62 -5.95 -2.72
C ARG A 53 -11.04 -4.48 -2.81
N PHE A 54 -10.10 -3.54 -2.76
CA PHE A 54 -10.41 -2.11 -2.88
C PHE A 54 -11.00 -1.75 -4.24
N SER A 55 -10.53 -2.37 -5.32
CA SER A 55 -11.09 -2.15 -6.66
C SER A 55 -12.55 -2.62 -6.74
N ALA A 56 -12.86 -3.81 -6.22
CA ALA A 56 -14.24 -4.31 -6.18
C ALA A 56 -15.18 -3.40 -5.38
N MET A 57 -14.71 -2.88 -4.24
CA MET A 57 -15.47 -1.91 -3.44
C MET A 57 -15.67 -0.58 -4.17
N LYS A 58 -14.64 -0.08 -4.85
CA LYS A 58 -14.72 1.16 -5.66
C LYS A 58 -15.71 1.01 -6.81
N GLU A 59 -15.77 -0.16 -7.44
CA GLU A 59 -16.76 -0.45 -8.49
C GLU A 59 -18.19 -0.47 -7.95
N ALA A 60 -18.38 -0.98 -6.73
CA ALA A 60 -19.68 -0.97 -6.04
C ALA A 60 -20.09 0.40 -5.49
N CYS A 61 -19.13 1.31 -5.27
CA CYS A 61 -19.35 2.67 -4.78
C CYS A 61 -18.71 3.70 -5.73
N PRO A 62 -19.25 3.89 -6.95
CA PRO A 62 -18.63 4.74 -7.95
C PRO A 62 -18.63 6.22 -7.51
N GLY A 63 -17.46 6.84 -7.60
CA GLY A 63 -17.28 8.28 -7.40
C GLY A 63 -17.48 9.11 -8.67
N ASP A 64 -17.40 10.43 -8.53
CA ASP A 64 -17.34 11.35 -9.67
C ASP A 64 -15.94 11.34 -10.29
N ALA A 65 -15.84 10.95 -11.56
CA ALA A 65 -14.56 10.81 -12.25
C ALA A 65 -13.77 12.12 -12.37
N ALA A 66 -14.42 13.29 -12.41
CA ALA A 66 -13.72 14.57 -12.44
C ALA A 66 -13.11 14.90 -11.06
N GLN A 67 -13.85 14.63 -9.98
CA GLN A 67 -13.33 14.76 -8.62
C GLN A 67 -12.18 13.78 -8.35
N GLU A 68 -12.28 12.53 -8.81
CA GLU A 68 -11.19 11.56 -8.71
C GLU A 68 -9.92 12.06 -9.41
N ARG A 69 -10.04 12.57 -10.65
CA ARG A 69 -8.89 13.16 -11.38
C ARG A 69 -8.27 14.34 -10.63
N MET A 70 -9.09 15.22 -10.08
CA MET A 70 -8.62 16.38 -9.33
C MET A 70 -7.92 15.97 -8.03
N LEU A 71 -8.46 14.97 -7.33
CA LEU A 71 -7.84 14.38 -6.14
C LEU A 71 -6.46 13.81 -6.47
N MET A 72 -6.34 13.04 -7.56
CA MET A 72 -5.06 12.46 -7.99
C MET A 72 -4.02 13.51 -8.36
N GLN A 73 -4.44 14.58 -9.03
CA GLN A 73 -3.55 15.72 -9.31
C GLN A 73 -3.07 16.40 -8.03
N ALA A 74 -3.96 16.62 -7.06
CA ALA A 74 -3.60 17.22 -5.78
C ALA A 74 -2.62 16.34 -4.99
N MET A 75 -2.83 15.02 -4.97
CA MET A 75 -1.95 14.09 -4.28
C MET A 75 -0.57 13.99 -4.93
N ALA A 76 -0.50 14.00 -6.26
CA ALA A 76 0.76 14.06 -6.98
C ALA A 76 1.54 15.35 -6.69
N ALA A 77 0.83 16.50 -6.61
CA ALA A 77 1.43 17.79 -6.32
C ALA A 77 1.98 17.88 -4.89
N GLU A 78 1.33 17.26 -3.91
CA GLU A 78 1.79 17.24 -2.52
C GLU A 78 2.87 16.17 -2.23
N MET A 79 3.30 15.39 -3.23
CA MET A 79 4.22 14.26 -3.05
C MET A 79 3.81 13.32 -1.90
N LEU A 80 2.50 13.19 -1.63
CA LEU A 80 1.96 12.52 -0.44
C LEU A 80 2.34 11.04 -0.32
N PHE A 81 2.85 10.49 -1.40
CA PHE A 81 3.46 9.19 -1.44
C PHE A 81 4.95 9.38 -1.75
N PRO A 82 5.82 9.48 -0.73
CA PRO A 82 7.21 9.08 -0.87
C PRO A 82 7.24 7.57 -1.19
N GLY A 83 8.38 7.03 -1.62
CA GLY A 83 8.51 5.59 -1.85
C GLY A 83 8.43 5.20 -3.33
N GLY A 84 9.42 4.44 -3.75
CA GLY A 84 9.58 4.00 -5.13
C GLY A 84 10.72 3.00 -5.20
N VAL A 85 10.93 2.37 -6.35
CA VAL A 85 12.03 1.40 -6.48
C VAL A 85 13.40 2.04 -6.17
N MET A 86 13.57 3.34 -6.43
CA MET A 86 14.79 4.07 -6.07
C MET A 86 14.97 4.26 -4.55
N GLU A 87 13.89 4.37 -3.79
CA GLU A 87 13.97 4.41 -2.32
C GLU A 87 14.24 3.03 -1.74
N LEU A 88 13.59 1.99 -2.29
CA LEU A 88 13.90 0.60 -1.97
C LEU A 88 15.39 0.29 -2.27
N GLU A 89 15.91 0.74 -3.41
CA GLU A 89 17.33 0.61 -3.75
C GLU A 89 18.23 1.37 -2.79
N ARG A 90 17.88 2.60 -2.39
CA ARG A 90 18.63 3.38 -1.38
C ARG A 90 18.66 2.68 -0.02
N ALA A 91 17.60 1.97 0.34
CA ALA A 91 17.53 1.11 1.52
C ALA A 91 18.30 -0.22 1.35
N LYS A 92 18.96 -0.46 0.21
CA LYS A 92 19.57 -1.74 -0.17
C LYS A 92 18.58 -2.92 -0.21
N GLY A 93 17.29 -2.63 -0.39
CA GLY A 93 16.23 -3.62 -0.43
C GLY A 93 16.13 -4.42 -1.73
N LEU A 94 16.94 -4.08 -2.74
CA LEU A 94 17.15 -4.93 -3.93
C LEU A 94 18.23 -5.99 -3.70
N ASP A 95 19.09 -5.80 -2.71
CA ASP A 95 20.27 -6.64 -2.45
C ASP A 95 20.17 -7.46 -1.16
N THR A 96 19.45 -6.93 -0.16
CA THR A 96 19.40 -7.49 1.20
C THR A 96 17.96 -7.67 1.71
N LEU A 97 17.72 -8.75 2.45
CA LEU A 97 16.45 -8.99 3.12
C LEU A 97 16.16 -7.94 4.19
N ASN A 98 17.19 -7.48 4.91
CA ASN A 98 17.05 -6.44 5.92
C ASN A 98 16.51 -5.14 5.28
N GLY A 99 17.14 -4.64 4.22
CA GLY A 99 16.68 -3.44 3.52
C GLY A 99 15.30 -3.59 2.88
N LEU A 100 14.96 -4.79 2.38
CA LEU A 100 13.63 -5.08 1.83
C LEU A 100 12.56 -5.00 2.92
N TYR A 101 12.78 -5.68 4.04
CA TYR A 101 11.80 -5.78 5.12
C TYR A 101 11.67 -4.49 5.92
N GLU A 102 12.73 -3.68 6.05
CA GLU A 102 12.62 -2.32 6.60
C GLU A 102 11.75 -1.42 5.73
N PHE A 103 11.99 -1.44 4.40
CA PHE A 103 11.17 -0.68 3.45
C PHE A 103 9.71 -1.12 3.48
N ALA A 104 9.46 -2.43 3.43
CA ALA A 104 8.12 -2.99 3.48
C ALA A 104 7.43 -2.64 4.79
N ALA A 105 8.10 -2.78 5.94
CA ALA A 105 7.51 -2.46 7.24
C ALA A 105 7.07 -0.99 7.37
N GLU A 106 7.83 -0.05 6.81
CA GLU A 106 7.38 1.36 6.80
C GLU A 106 6.19 1.58 5.85
N SER A 107 6.15 0.86 4.72
CA SER A 107 5.00 0.84 3.81
C SER A 107 3.75 0.33 4.51
N GLU A 108 3.83 -0.83 5.17
CA GLU A 108 2.73 -1.44 5.94
C GLU A 108 2.21 -0.50 7.02
N LYS A 109 3.11 0.09 7.81
CA LYS A 109 2.75 1.05 8.85
C LYS A 109 1.99 2.24 8.26
N THR A 110 2.47 2.78 7.15
CA THR A 110 1.81 3.89 6.44
C THR A 110 0.44 3.47 5.90
N ALA A 111 0.29 2.24 5.40
CA ALA A 111 -0.97 1.69 4.94
C ALA A 111 -1.99 1.60 6.10
N VAL A 112 -1.58 1.02 7.24
CA VAL A 112 -2.41 0.96 8.46
C VAL A 112 -2.93 2.34 8.87
N GLU A 113 -2.03 3.32 8.99
CA GLU A 113 -2.38 4.67 9.42
C GLU A 113 -3.40 5.32 8.46
N ASN A 114 -3.18 5.17 7.15
CA ASN A 114 -4.09 5.72 6.15
C ASN A 114 -5.44 5.00 6.11
N TYR A 115 -5.46 3.67 6.15
CA TYR A 115 -6.69 2.89 6.07
C TYR A 115 -7.58 3.09 7.29
N MET A 116 -7.00 3.21 8.49
CA MET A 116 -7.73 3.61 9.68
C MET A 116 -8.31 5.02 9.54
N ALA A 117 -7.52 5.98 9.05
CA ALA A 117 -7.99 7.35 8.81
C ALA A 117 -9.09 7.42 7.74
N PHE A 118 -9.06 6.53 6.74
CA PHE A 118 -10.09 6.41 5.71
C PHE A 118 -11.39 5.83 6.24
N ALA A 119 -11.32 4.79 7.09
CA ALA A 119 -12.49 4.20 7.73
C ALA A 119 -13.30 5.27 8.49
N GLU A 120 -12.64 6.20 9.19
CA GLU A 120 -13.30 7.32 9.89
C GLU A 120 -14.03 8.31 8.97
N LYS A 121 -13.72 8.31 7.67
CA LYS A 121 -14.37 9.18 6.66
C LYS A 121 -15.49 8.47 5.91
N CYS A 122 -15.72 7.18 6.17
CA CYS A 122 -16.74 6.40 5.50
C CYS A 122 -18.09 6.55 6.20
N ALA A 123 -19.14 6.82 5.43
CA ALA A 123 -20.50 6.85 5.94
C ALA A 123 -21.15 5.46 5.84
N ASN A 124 -20.76 4.68 4.83
CA ASN A 124 -21.16 3.30 4.68
C ASN A 124 -20.36 2.39 5.64
N PRO A 125 -21.04 1.69 6.58
CA PRO A 125 -20.36 0.83 7.56
C PRO A 125 -19.64 -0.35 6.91
N ASP A 126 -20.12 -0.89 5.79
CA ASP A 126 -19.48 -2.03 5.11
C ASP A 126 -18.13 -1.62 4.52
N ILE A 127 -18.03 -0.39 3.98
CA ILE A 127 -16.78 0.16 3.45
C ILE A 127 -15.83 0.48 4.60
N ALA A 128 -16.33 1.06 5.70
CA ALA A 128 -15.54 1.32 6.89
C ALA A 128 -14.95 0.02 7.46
N GLU A 129 -15.77 -1.03 7.58
CA GLU A 129 -15.33 -2.34 8.06
C GLU A 129 -14.24 -2.92 7.15
N ALA A 130 -14.40 -2.85 5.83
CA ALA A 130 -13.41 -3.35 4.91
C ALA A 130 -12.05 -2.63 5.03
N PHE A 131 -12.05 -1.32 5.22
CA PHE A 131 -10.82 -0.57 5.53
C PHE A 131 -10.18 -1.04 6.84
N THR A 132 -10.96 -1.21 7.91
CA THR A 132 -10.42 -1.68 9.19
C THR A 132 -9.92 -3.12 9.13
N SER A 133 -10.56 -3.98 8.33
CA SER A 133 -10.14 -5.36 8.09
C SER A 133 -8.79 -5.40 7.38
N ILE A 134 -8.63 -4.64 6.30
CA ILE A 134 -7.35 -4.58 5.56
C ILE A 134 -6.27 -3.95 6.45
N ALA A 135 -6.57 -2.88 7.20
CA ALA A 135 -5.62 -2.31 8.15
C ALA A 135 -5.16 -3.29 9.24
N ALA A 136 -6.05 -4.21 9.67
CA ALA A 136 -5.67 -5.27 10.60
C ALA A 136 -4.74 -6.31 9.96
N GLU A 137 -4.95 -6.62 8.67
CA GLU A 137 -4.05 -7.48 7.89
C GLU A 137 -2.67 -6.83 7.73
N GLU A 138 -2.58 -5.55 7.37
CA GLU A 138 -1.30 -4.82 7.26
C GLU A 138 -0.59 -4.72 8.62
N SER A 139 -1.34 -4.58 9.71
CA SER A 139 -0.78 -4.62 11.06
C SER A 139 -0.15 -5.98 11.38
N PHE A 140 -0.74 -7.07 10.86
CA PHE A 140 -0.17 -8.40 10.97
C PHE A 140 1.06 -8.57 10.08
N HIS A 141 1.04 -8.11 8.82
CA HIS A 141 2.20 -8.09 7.93
C HIS A 141 3.37 -7.33 8.56
N LEU A 142 3.11 -6.14 9.09
CA LEU A 142 4.09 -5.34 9.83
C LEU A 142 4.71 -6.11 11.00
N ALA A 143 3.90 -6.81 11.79
CA ALA A 143 4.39 -7.60 12.91
C ALA A 143 5.27 -8.78 12.44
N GLU A 144 4.89 -9.46 11.36
CA GLU A 144 5.66 -10.56 10.78
C GLU A 144 6.98 -10.06 10.17
N LEU A 145 6.98 -8.93 9.46
CA LEU A 145 8.19 -8.30 8.92
C LEU A 145 9.16 -7.92 10.04
N LYS A 146 8.67 -7.34 11.14
CA LYS A 146 9.50 -7.02 12.32
C LYS A 146 10.11 -8.28 12.95
N LYS A 147 9.35 -9.37 13.08
CA LYS A 147 9.90 -10.66 13.55
C LYS A 147 10.93 -11.23 12.60
N LYS A 148 10.75 -11.09 11.28
CA LYS A 148 11.75 -11.50 10.28
C LYS A 148 13.04 -10.67 10.46
N LEU A 149 12.93 -9.35 10.64
CA LEU A 149 14.06 -8.45 10.88
C LEU A 149 14.86 -8.79 12.15
N GLU A 150 14.19 -9.12 13.25
CA GLU A 150 14.84 -9.51 14.51
C GLU A 150 15.65 -10.82 14.41
N ARG A 151 15.42 -11.62 13.36
CA ARG A 151 16.05 -12.93 13.14
C ARG A 151 17.14 -12.91 12.07
N LEU A 152 17.38 -11.78 11.42
CA LEU A 152 18.45 -11.57 10.43
C LEU A 152 19.76 -11.17 11.10
#